data_AF-A0A0D2NYB0-F1
#
_entry.id   AF-A0A0D2NYB0-F1
#
_cell.length_a   1.000
_cell.length_b   1.000
_cell.length_c   1.000
_cell.angle_alpha   90.00
_cell.angle_beta   90.00
_cell.angle_gamma   90.00
#
_symmetry.space_group_name_H-M   'P 1'
#
loop_
_entity.id
_entity.type
_entity.pdbx_description
1 polymer ?
#
loop_
_entity_poly.entity_id
_entity_poly.type
_entity_poly.pdbx_seq_one_letter_code
_entity_poly.pdbx_strand_id
1 'polypeptide(L)'
;MSEYNILSLLQQMTMVSNVYKTQNQNGLISDHAIANLLVAGFTGQLKGWWDNALIKTQQEEILKAIKKDDQGRIILNEQGREIQDAVATLIFLISKQFIV
;
A
#
# COMPACT_ATOMS: atom_id res chain seq x y z
N MET A 1 2.22 -19.71 -4.00
CA MET A 1 1.54 -19.22 -2.78
C MET A 1 0.05 -19.51 -2.97
N SER A 2 -0.67 -20.02 -1.97
CA SER A 2 -2.12 -20.24 -2.10
C SER A 2 -2.89 -18.94 -1.88
N GLU A 3 -4.12 -18.85 -2.40
CA GLU A 3 -5.01 -17.70 -2.19
C GLU A 3 -5.22 -17.39 -0.70
N TYR A 4 -5.39 -18.43 0.13
CA TYR A 4 -5.52 -18.27 1.58
C TYR A 4 -4.30 -17.60 2.21
N ASN A 5 -3.08 -17.96 1.77
CA ASN A 5 -1.86 -17.35 2.28
C ASN A 5 -1.76 -15.87 1.89
N ILE A 6 -2.21 -15.51 0.68
CA ILE A 6 -2.26 -14.11 0.25
C ILE A 6 -3.28 -13.34 1.09
N LEU A 7 -4.51 -13.87 1.27
CA LEU A 7 -5.54 -13.21 2.09
C LEU A 7 -5.07 -12.97 3.53
N SER A 8 -4.44 -13.97 4.15
CA SER A 8 -3.88 -13.83 5.50
C SER A 8 -2.81 -12.75 5.56
N LEU A 9 -1.95 -12.67 4.54
CA LEU A 9 -0.93 -11.63 4.45
C LEU A 9 -1.55 -10.23 4.28
N LEU A 10 -2.54 -10.08 3.40
CA LEU A 10 -3.23 -8.80 3.19
C LEU A 10 -3.93 -8.32 4.46
N GLN A 11 -4.51 -9.24 5.23
CA GLN A 11 -5.06 -8.95 6.55
C GLN A 11 -3.98 -8.45 7.52
N GLN A 12 -2.81 -9.10 7.55
CA GLN A 12 -1.68 -8.65 8.37
C GLN A 12 -1.17 -7.27 7.96
N MET A 13 -1.01 -7.00 6.66
CA MET A 13 -0.63 -5.67 6.15
C MET A 13 -1.63 -4.59 6.57
N THR A 14 -2.93 -4.89 6.48
CA THR A 14 -3.99 -3.98 6.92
C THR A 14 -3.90 -3.71 8.43
N MET A 15 -3.70 -4.75 9.24
CA MET A 15 -3.56 -4.63 10.69
C MET A 15 -2.36 -3.77 11.06
N VAL A 16 -1.19 -4.07 10.51
CA VAL A 16 0.07 -3.32 10.76
C VAL A 16 -0.10 -1.86 10.36
N SER A 17 -0.67 -1.58 9.19
CA SER A 17 -0.98 -0.22 8.74
C SER A 17 -1.90 0.51 9.72
N ASN A 18 -2.97 -0.13 10.20
CA ASN A 18 -3.88 0.48 11.15
C ASN A 18 -3.22 0.78 12.49
N VAL A 19 -2.33 -0.12 12.97
CA VAL A 19 -1.55 0.12 14.18
C VAL A 19 -0.66 1.35 14.00
N TYR A 20 0.08 1.44 12.90
CA TYR A 20 0.89 2.63 12.62
C TYR A 20 0.03 3.89 12.55
N LYS A 21 -1.09 3.88 11.82
CA LYS A 21 -1.99 5.04 11.73
C LYS A 21 -2.57 5.47 13.07
N THR A 22 -2.91 4.51 13.95
CA THR A 22 -3.50 4.79 15.27
C THR A 22 -2.44 5.27 16.26
N GLN A 23 -1.23 4.72 16.22
CA GLN A 23 -0.10 5.16 17.04
C GLN A 23 0.50 6.48 16.55
N ASN A 24 0.21 6.87 15.32
CA ASN A 24 0.66 8.10 14.69
C ASN A 24 -0.13 9.34 15.16
N GLN A 25 -0.29 9.52 16.47
CA GLN A 25 -1.02 10.64 17.07
C GLN A 25 -0.47 12.02 16.66
N ASN A 26 0.78 12.08 16.20
CA ASN A 26 1.46 13.31 15.76
C ASN A 26 1.71 13.40 14.25
N GLY A 27 1.22 12.47 13.42
CA GLY A 27 1.40 12.54 11.96
C GLY A 27 2.82 12.27 11.45
N LEU A 28 3.72 11.73 12.28
CA LEU A 28 5.12 11.43 11.98
C LEU A 28 5.32 10.34 10.92
N ILE A 29 4.44 9.34 10.86
CA ILE A 29 4.54 8.22 9.93
C ILE A 29 3.52 8.41 8.80
N SER A 30 4.00 8.68 7.60
CA SER A 30 3.17 8.81 6.40
C SER A 30 2.73 7.44 5.87
N ASP A 31 1.62 7.39 5.12
CA ASP A 31 1.16 6.15 4.49
C ASP A 31 2.21 5.62 3.50
N HIS A 32 2.92 6.54 2.83
CA HIS A 32 4.11 6.24 2.04
C HIS A 32 5.19 5.48 2.83
N ALA A 33 5.51 5.94 4.05
CA ALA A 33 6.51 5.29 4.89
C ALA A 33 6.06 3.89 5.33
N ILE A 34 4.77 3.71 5.64
CA ILE A 34 4.19 2.40 5.97
C ILE A 34 4.30 1.46 4.77
N ALA A 35 3.93 1.91 3.56
CA ALA A 35 4.03 1.11 2.35
C ALA A 35 5.48 0.66 2.07
N ASN A 36 6.46 1.55 2.24
CA ASN A 36 7.88 1.20 2.12
C ASN A 36 8.30 0.13 3.16
N LEU A 37 7.84 0.25 4.40
CA LEU A 37 8.14 -0.74 5.44
C LEU A 37 7.55 -2.11 5.10
N LEU A 38 6.32 -2.16 4.58
CA LEU A 38 5.68 -3.39 4.13
C LEU A 38 6.46 -4.03 2.97
N VAL A 39 6.87 -3.23 1.98
CA VAL A 39 7.68 -3.68 0.84
C VAL A 39 9.03 -4.22 1.29
N ALA A 40 9.68 -3.59 2.27
CA ALA A 40 10.95 -4.09 2.81
C ALA A 40 10.83 -5.49 3.45
N GLY A 41 9.63 -5.86 3.90
CA GLY A 41 9.30 -7.20 4.40
C GLY A 41 8.97 -8.23 3.31
N PHE A 42 8.94 -7.85 2.03
CA PHE A 42 8.59 -8.78 0.96
C PHE A 42 9.69 -9.83 0.77
N THR A 43 9.25 -11.08 0.62
CA THR A 43 10.11 -12.23 0.33
C THR A 43 9.46 -13.12 -0.73
N GLY A 44 10.22 -14.06 -1.29
CA GLY A 44 9.71 -15.05 -2.23
C GLY A 44 9.00 -14.44 -3.44
N GLN A 45 7.80 -14.94 -3.74
CA GLN A 45 7.02 -14.51 -4.92
C GLN A 45 6.64 -13.02 -4.90
N LEU A 46 6.42 -12.42 -3.72
CA LEU A 46 6.10 -11.00 -3.61
C LEU A 46 7.31 -10.13 -3.91
N LYS A 47 8.47 -10.51 -3.39
CA LYS A 47 9.73 -9.83 -3.74
C LYS A 47 10.05 -9.98 -5.22
N GLY A 48 9.82 -11.17 -5.77
CA GLY A 48 9.99 -11.44 -7.21
C GLY A 48 9.09 -10.56 -8.08
N TRP A 49 7.81 -10.42 -7.72
CA TRP A 49 6.88 -9.52 -8.40
C TRP A 49 7.32 -8.05 -8.26
N TRP A 50 7.60 -7.62 -7.02
CA TRP A 50 7.98 -6.23 -6.77
C TRP A 50 9.25 -5.84 -7.52
N ASP A 51 10.33 -6.60 -7.37
CA ASP A 51 11.65 -6.24 -7.91
C ASP A 51 11.81 -6.49 -9.41
N ASN A 52 11.15 -7.53 -9.95
CA ASN A 52 11.41 -7.99 -11.32
C ASN A 52 10.24 -7.76 -12.28
N ALA A 53 9.00 -7.69 -11.79
CA ALA A 53 7.83 -7.50 -12.66
C ALA A 53 7.44 -6.03 -12.79
N LEU A 54 7.64 -5.22 -11.74
CA LEU A 54 7.39 -3.78 -11.78
C LEU A 54 8.65 -3.01 -12.19
N ILE A 55 8.48 -2.00 -13.04
CA ILE A 55 9.54 -1.01 -13.28
C ILE A 55 9.54 0.04 -12.17
N LYS A 56 10.68 0.71 -11.95
CA LYS A 56 10.86 1.67 -10.85
C LYS A 56 9.78 2.77 -10.82
N THR A 57 9.34 3.26 -11.98
CA THR A 57 8.29 4.28 -12.05
C THR A 57 6.96 3.77 -11.50
N GLN A 58 6.59 2.52 -11.80
CA GLN A 58 5.38 1.89 -11.25
C GLN A 58 5.49 1.70 -9.73
N GLN A 59 6.65 1.25 -9.25
CA GLN A 59 6.89 1.14 -7.80
C GLN A 59 6.72 2.51 -7.12
N GLU A 60 7.27 3.57 -7.71
CA GLU A 60 7.12 4.93 -7.18
C GLU A 60 5.67 5.43 -7.23
N GLU A 61 4.92 5.16 -8.30
CA GLU A 61 3.51 5.50 -8.42
C GLU A 61 2.67 4.81 -7.32
N ILE A 62 2.95 3.54 -7.02
CA ILE A 62 2.30 2.79 -5.95
C ILE A 62 2.63 3.42 -4.59
N LEU A 63 3.91 3.68 -4.33
CA LEU A 63 4.35 4.22 -3.05
C LEU A 63 3.88 5.67 -2.83
N LYS A 64 3.70 6.46 -3.90
CA LYS A 64 3.23 7.85 -3.84
C LYS A 64 1.74 7.96 -4.13
N ALA A 65 0.99 6.87 -4.10
CA ALA A 65 -0.43 6.89 -4.45
C ALA A 65 -1.21 7.81 -3.52
N ILE A 66 -2.15 8.54 -4.12
CA ILE A 66 -3.05 9.46 -3.46
C ILE A 66 -4.49 9.02 -3.71
N LYS A 67 -5.35 9.31 -2.73
CA LYS A 67 -6.74 8.90 -2.77
C LYS A 67 -7.49 9.69 -3.84
N LYS A 68 -8.24 8.98 -4.68
CA LYS A 68 -9.08 9.54 -5.73
C LYS A 68 -10.52 9.07 -5.56
N ASP A 69 -11.46 9.87 -6.04
CA ASP A 69 -12.85 9.46 -6.15
C ASP A 69 -13.09 8.56 -7.38
N ASP A 70 -14.34 8.13 -7.56
CA ASP A 70 -14.78 7.30 -8.68
C ASP A 70 -14.60 7.96 -10.05
N GLN A 71 -14.51 9.29 -10.09
CA GLN A 71 -14.22 10.08 -11.30
C GLN A 71 -12.73 10.37 -11.48
N GLY A 72 -11.86 9.86 -10.60
CA GLY A 72 -10.42 10.05 -10.65
C GLY A 72 -9.93 11.40 -10.12
N ARG A 73 -10.78 12.19 -9.47
CA ARG A 73 -10.43 13.48 -8.86
C ARG A 73 -9.75 13.23 -7.51
N ILE A 74 -8.73 14.04 -7.20
CA ILE A 74 -7.97 13.94 -5.96
C ILE A 74 -8.86 14.31 -4.77
N ILE A 75 -8.86 13.46 -3.74
CA ILE A 75 -9.56 13.74 -2.49
C ILE A 75 -8.59 14.44 -1.53
N LEU A 76 -9.03 15.59 -1.02
CA LEU A 76 -8.29 16.39 -0.06
C LEU A 76 -8.87 16.21 1.35
N ASN A 77 -8.03 16.35 2.37
CA ASN A 77 -8.47 16.39 3.77
C ASN A 77 -9.01 17.78 4.15
N GLU A 78 -9.44 17.93 5.40
CA GLU A 78 -9.99 19.18 5.96
C GLU A 78 -9.05 20.39 5.87
N GLN A 79 -7.75 20.15 5.65
CA GLN A 79 -6.72 21.19 5.52
C GLN A 79 -6.34 21.46 4.05
N GLY A 80 -7.07 20.88 3.09
CA GLY A 80 -6.80 21.01 1.66
C GLY A 80 -5.58 20.23 1.18
N ARG A 81 -5.06 19.28 1.98
CA ARG A 81 -3.89 18.46 1.61
C ARG A 81 -4.35 17.12 1.02
N GLU A 82 -3.59 16.62 0.05
CA GLU A 82 -3.82 15.31 -0.57
C GLU A 82 -3.77 14.20 0.48
N ILE A 83 -4.72 13.26 0.39
CA ILE A 83 -4.74 12.08 1.24
C ILE A 83 -3.90 10.99 0.58
N GLN A 84 -2.88 10.50 1.28
CA GLN A 84 -2.07 9.37 0.80
C GLN A 84 -2.85 8.05 0.88
N ASP A 85 -2.63 7.18 -0.10
CA ASP A 85 -3.35 5.91 -0.28
C ASP A 85 -2.43 4.78 -0.78
N ALA A 86 -1.13 4.90 -0.49
CA ALA A 86 -0.08 3.98 -0.89
C ALA A 86 -0.31 2.55 -0.39
N VAL A 87 -0.69 2.39 0.88
CA VAL A 87 -0.94 1.06 1.47
C VAL A 87 -2.15 0.40 0.84
N ALA A 88 -3.25 1.13 0.65
CA ALA A 88 -4.46 0.59 0.03
C ALA A 88 -4.20 0.19 -1.43
N THR A 89 -3.47 1.04 -2.16
CA THR A 89 -3.04 0.76 -3.54
C THR A 89 -2.17 -0.48 -3.62
N LEU A 90 -1.20 -0.63 -2.70
CA LEU A 90 -0.32 -1.80 -2.63
C LEU A 90 -1.12 -3.09 -2.36
N ILE A 91 -2.01 -3.07 -1.36
CA ILE A 91 -2.89 -4.20 -1.02
C ILE A 91 -3.77 -4.59 -2.21
N PHE A 92 -4.39 -3.61 -2.88
CA PHE A 92 -5.22 -3.82 -4.05
C PHE A 92 -4.44 -4.50 -5.18
N LEU A 93 -3.23 -4.03 -5.48
CA LEU A 93 -2.42 -4.59 -6.56
C LEU A 93 -1.91 -6.00 -6.26
N ILE A 94 -1.52 -6.29 -5.01
CA ILE A 94 -1.19 -7.65 -4.60
C ILE A 94 -2.41 -8.56 -4.75
N SER A 95 -3.60 -8.09 -4.33
CA SER A 95 -4.85 -8.84 -4.51
C SER A 95 -5.11 -9.15 -5.98
N LYS A 96 -4.95 -8.14 -6.84
CA LYS A 96 -5.14 -8.25 -8.30
C LYS A 96 -4.09 -9.15 -8.98
N GLN A 97 -2.90 -9.30 -8.42
CA GLN A 97 -1.84 -10.09 -9.04
C GLN A 97 -1.89 -11.57 -8.65
N PHE A 98 -2.34 -11.88 -7.43
CA PHE A 98 -2.18 -13.19 -6.82
C PHE A 98 -3.50 -13.88 -6.42
N ILE A 99 -4.64 -13.20 -6.54
CA ILE A 99 -5.97 -13.76 -6.25
C ILE A 99 -6.87 -13.69 -7.49
N VAL A 100 -7.02 -12.48 -8.06
CA VAL A 100 -7.88 -12.21 -9.24
C VAL A 100 -7.09 -12.43 -10.52
#